data_AF-A0A7W8WLR3-F1
#
_entry.id   AF-A0A7W8WLR3-F1
#
_cell.length_a   1.000
_cell.length_b   1.000
_cell.length_c   1.000
_cell.angle_alpha   90.00
_cell.angle_beta   90.00
_cell.angle_gamma   90.00
#
_symmetry.space_group_name_H-M   'P 1'
#
loop_
_entity.id
_entity.type
_entity.pdbx_description
1 polymer ?
#
loop_
_entity_poly.entity_id
_entity_poly.type
_entity_poly.pdbx_seq_one_letter_code
_entity_poly.pdbx_strand_id
1 'polypeptide(L)' 'MKSIRHLGTRLGTVAAALSLVAGLAACGDMSPRTRDTAIGAGVGGAAGAAIGGSGLSTLGGAAVGGVIGNQVGK' A
#
# COMPACT_ATOMS: atom_id res chain seq x y z
N MET A 1 21.10 9.09 -17.71
CA MET A 1 20.36 7.94 -17.14
C MET A 1 20.72 7.58 -15.69
N LYS A 2 21.95 7.79 -15.20
CA LYS A 2 22.31 7.44 -13.79
C LYS A 2 21.77 8.46 -12.76
N SER A 3 21.70 9.74 -13.10
CA SER A 3 21.20 10.82 -12.23
C SER A 3 19.69 10.74 -11.90
N ILE A 4 18.85 10.29 -12.84
CA ILE A 4 17.39 10.13 -12.65
C ILE A 4 17.07 9.03 -11.62
N ARG A 5 17.88 7.97 -11.57
CA ARG A 5 17.72 6.88 -10.60
C ARG A 5 18.06 7.32 -9.17
N HIS A 6 19.04 8.20 -8.99
CA HIS A 6 19.39 8.75 -7.68
C HIS A 6 18.34 9.73 -7.15
N LEU A 7 17.72 10.52 -8.03
CA LEU A 7 16.59 11.38 -7.67
C LEU A 7 15.37 10.55 -7.26
N GLY A 8 15.10 9.43 -7.96
CA GLY A 8 14.07 8.47 -7.59
C GLY A 8 14.31 7.78 -6.24
N THR A 9 15.56 7.41 -5.91
CA THR A 9 15.88 6.81 -4.60
C THR A 9 15.71 7.81 -3.45
N ARG A 10 16.10 9.07 -3.65
CA ARG A 10 15.90 10.17 -2.67
C ARG A 10 14.41 10.41 -2.43
N LEU A 11 13.61 10.51 -3.50
CA LEU A 11 12.15 10.63 -3.42
C LEU A 11 11.52 9.41 -2.74
N GLY A 12 12.02 8.20 -3.01
CA GLY A 12 11.57 6.96 -2.37
C GLY A 12 11.80 6.97 -0.86
N THR A 13 12.97 7.43 -0.40
CA THR A 13 13.24 7.53 1.04
C THR A 13 12.36 8.57 1.75
N VAL A 14 12.06 9.70 1.08
CA VAL A 14 11.16 10.73 1.62
C VAL A 14 9.72 10.22 1.65
N ALA A 15 9.26 9.56 0.59
CA ALA A 15 7.93 8.96 0.54
C ALA A 15 7.75 7.82 1.57
N ALA A 16 8.78 7.01 1.80
CA ALA A 16 8.80 6.01 2.87
C ALA A 16 8.73 6.67 4.25
N ALA A 17 9.57 7.67 4.53
CA ALA A 17 9.52 8.39 5.81
C ALA A 17 8.16 9.05 6.05
N LEU A 18 7.56 9.67 5.03
CA LEU A 18 6.24 10.28 5.10
C LEU A 18 5.13 9.25 5.31
N SER A 19 5.20 8.08 4.67
CA SER A 19 4.22 7.01 4.88
C SER A 19 4.35 6.36 6.26
N LEU A 20 5.56 6.25 6.81
CA LEU A 20 5.75 5.86 8.21
C LEU A 20 5.15 6.90 9.17
N VAL A 21 5.47 8.18 9.00
CA VAL A 21 4.92 9.25 9.86
C VAL A 21 3.39 9.34 9.73
N ALA A 22 2.86 9.25 8.52
CA ALA A 22 1.42 9.22 8.27
C ALA A 22 0.76 7.95 8.84
N GLY A 23 1.44 6.81 8.79
CA GLY A 23 1.00 5.56 9.40
C GLY A 23 0.98 5.63 10.93
N LEU A 24 2.01 6.22 11.56
CA LEU A 24 2.05 6.47 13.00
C LEU A 24 0.96 7.48 13.43
N ALA A 25 0.73 8.53 12.65
CA ALA A 25 -0.34 9.50 12.90
C ALA A 25 -1.74 8.90 12.69
N ALA A 26 -1.91 8.01 11.71
CA ALA A 26 -3.15 7.30 11.45
C ALA A 26 -3.43 6.18 12.47
N CYS A 27 -2.40 5.59 13.08
CA CYS A 27 -2.53 4.52 14.07
C CYS A 27 -3.26 4.94 15.36
N GLY A 28 -3.32 6.25 15.66
CA GLY A 28 -4.05 6.75 16.84
C GLY A 28 -5.58 6.74 16.71
N ASP A 29 -6.11 6.75 15.49
CA ASP A 29 -7.54 6.97 15.21
C ASP A 29 -8.13 6.00 14.15
N MET A 30 -7.32 5.08 13.62
CA MET A 30 -7.76 4.10 12.63
C MET A 30 -8.73 3.07 13.23
N SER A 31 -9.98 3.13 12.79
CA SER A 31 -10.95 2.06 13.02
C SER A 31 -10.39 0.71 12.54
N PRO A 32 -10.60 -0.40 13.29
CA PRO A 32 -10.07 -1.72 12.95
C PRO A 32 -10.31 -2.10 11.48
N ARG A 33 -11.49 -1.74 10.97
CA ARG A 33 -11.89 -1.98 9.59
C ARG A 33 -11.02 -1.28 8.55
N THR A 34 -10.65 -0.03 8.81
CA THR A 34 -9.82 0.73 7.88
C THR A 34 -8.39 0.19 7.89
N ARG A 35 -7.92 -0.29 9.05
CA ARG A 35 -6.64 -0.99 9.18
C ARG A 35 -6.62 -2.30 8.39
N ASP A 36 -7.64 -3.14 8.56
CA ASP A 36 -7.75 -4.43 7.85
C ASP A 36 -7.88 -4.23 6.33
N THR A 37 -8.62 -3.19 5.91
CA THR A 37 -8.74 -2.79 4.49
C THR A 37 -7.41 -2.33 3.92
N ALA A 38 -6.67 -1.47 4.63
CA ALA A 38 -5.38 -0.96 4.18
C ALA A 38 -4.33 -2.07 4.07
N ILE A 39 -4.30 -3.00 5.04
CA ILE A 39 -3.42 -4.17 4.99
C ILE A 39 -3.81 -5.08 3.81
N GLY A 40 -5.11 -5.38 3.67
CA GLY A 40 -5.62 -6.20 2.58
C GLY A 40 -5.33 -5.61 1.19
N ALA A 41 -5.51 -4.31 1.01
CA ALA A 41 -5.20 -3.61 -0.22
C ALA A 41 -3.69 -3.56 -0.51
N GLY A 42 -2.87 -3.32 0.51
CA GLY A 42 -1.41 -3.30 0.39
C GLY A 42 -0.82 -4.66 0.02
N VAL A 43 -1.19 -5.71 0.75
CA VAL A 43 -0.73 -7.08 0.50
C VAL A 43 -1.29 -7.61 -0.82
N GLY A 44 -2.58 -7.41 -1.08
CA GLY A 44 -3.23 -7.84 -2.32
C GLY A 44 -2.66 -7.15 -3.55
N GLY A 45 -2.37 -5.84 -3.46
CA GLY A 45 -1.72 -5.09 -4.53
C GLY A 45 -0.29 -5.57 -4.79
N ALA A 46 0.50 -5.77 -3.73
CA ALA A 46 1.86 -6.29 -3.85
C ALA A 46 1.90 -7.70 -4.45
N ALA A 47 1.00 -8.59 -4.01
CA ALA A 47 0.87 -9.93 -4.56
C ALA A 47 0.43 -9.90 -6.03
N GLY A 48 -0.55 -9.08 -6.38
CA GLY A 48 -1.04 -8.88 -7.75
C GLY A 48 0.02 -8.30 -8.69
N ALA A 49 0.86 -7.40 -8.19
CA ALA A 49 2.02 -6.89 -8.92
C ALA A 49 3.07 -8.00 -9.15
N ALA A 50 3.33 -8.82 -8.13
CA ALA A 50 4.34 -9.88 -8.19
C ALA A 50 3.99 -10.97 -9.21
N ILE A 51 2.71 -11.33 -9.35
CA ILE A 51 2.27 -12.40 -10.27
C ILE A 51 1.91 -11.90 -11.68
N GLY A 52 1.42 -10.67 -11.82
CA GLY A 52 0.92 -10.16 -13.11
C GLY A 52 1.75 -9.02 -13.74
N GLY A 53 2.63 -8.37 -12.97
CA GLY A 53 3.54 -7.32 -13.45
C GLY A 53 2.88 -6.06 -14.04
N SER A 54 1.55 -5.95 -13.96
CA SER A 54 0.75 -4.94 -14.67
C SER A 54 -0.07 -4.12 -13.69
N GLY A 55 -0.33 -2.84 -14.01
CA GLY A 55 -1.17 -1.99 -13.17
C GLY A 55 -2.56 -2.60 -12.90
N LEU A 56 -3.12 -3.31 -13.89
CA LEU A 56 -4.38 -4.03 -13.76
C LEU A 56 -4.33 -5.18 -12.73
N SER A 57 -3.22 -5.92 -12.65
CA SER A 57 -3.08 -7.02 -11.69
C SER A 57 -2.87 -6.50 -10.27
N THR A 58 -2.17 -5.39 -10.11
CA THR A 58 -2.05 -4.67 -8.82
C THR A 58 -3.40 -4.14 -8.36
N LEU A 59 -4.15 -3.47 -9.25
CA LEU A 59 -5.46 -2.90 -8.93
C LEU A 59 -6.47 -4.00 -8.58
N GLY A 60 -6.48 -5.12 -9.32
CA GLY A 60 -7.35 -6.26 -9.02
C GLY A 60 -7.05 -6.86 -7.65
N GLY A 61 -5.77 -7.10 -7.34
CA GLY A 61 -5.35 -7.64 -6.05
C GLY A 61 -5.64 -6.68 -4.89
N ALA A 62 -5.40 -5.38 -5.08
CA ALA A 62 -5.68 -4.37 -4.07
C ALA A 62 -7.20 -4.19 -3.81
N ALA A 63 -8.03 -4.23 -4.86
CA ALA A 63 -9.47 -4.12 -4.73
C ALA A 63 -10.08 -5.33 -4.00
N VAL A 64 -9.71 -6.55 -4.41
CA VAL A 64 -10.19 -7.79 -3.77
C VAL A 64 -9.70 -7.87 -2.32
N GLY A 65 -8.41 -7.61 -2.07
CA GLY A 65 -7.84 -7.60 -0.73
C GLY A 65 -8.46 -6.53 0.18
N GLY A 66 -8.76 -5.35 -0.36
CA GLY A 66 -9.43 -4.26 0.35
C GLY A 66 -10.88 -4.61 0.74
N VAL A 67 -11.66 -5.19 -0.18
CA VAL A 67 -13.04 -5.63 0.12
C VAL A 67 -13.05 -6.71 1.20
N ILE A 68 -12.14 -7.69 1.12
CA ILE A 68 -12.01 -8.75 2.13
C ILE A 68 -11.62 -8.13 3.48
N GLY A 69 -10.60 -7.28 3.52
CA GLY A 69 -10.17 -6.59 4.74
C GLY A 69 -11.29 -5.76 5.37
N ASN A 70 -12.08 -5.06 4.57
CA ASN A 70 -13.24 -4.31 5.04
C ASN A 70 -14.31 -5.23 5.67
N GLN A 71 -14.49 -6.44 5.13
CA GLN A 71 -15.48 -7.38 5.65
C GLN A 71 -15.00 -8.18 6.86
N VAL A 72 -13.70 -8.42 7.02
CA VAL A 72 -13.15 -9.14 8.19
C VAL A 72 -13.13 -8.23 9.42
N GLY A 73 -12.93 -6.92 9.26
CA GLY A 73 -13.03 -5.93 10.34
C GLY A 73 -14.46 -5.58 10.77
N LYS A 74 -15.43 -6.51 10.60
CA LYS A 74 -16.79 -6.41 11.13
C LYS A 74 -16.95 -7.20 12.41
#